data_AF-A0A661C582-F1
#
_entry.id   AF-A0A661C582-F1
#
_cell.length_a   1.000
_cell.length_b   1.000
_cell.length_c   1.000
_cell.angle_alpha   90.00
_cell.angle_beta   90.00
_cell.angle_gamma   90.00
#
_symmetry.space_group_name_H-M   'P 1'
#
loop_
_entity.id
_entity.type
_entity.pdbx_description
1 polymer ?
#
loop_
_entity_poly.entity_id
_entity_poly.type
_entity_poly.pdbx_seq_one_letter_code
_entity_poly.pdbx_strand_id
1 'polypeptide(L)'
;MINIEMKNARELNMVIKKIVFVGLLGLVGVALSACESDKGTTLQDSLTTDNTVDTISNLDFGNSVIPFPNNILFLDALGQPPADGTLNIPVDDPADLSNPAVAMNALDGFSTVAPISTGFTGAVDDASFPAGVRLYEVTLTGGAVTSVDRMLAYGTEFVGALSSVDSTSSTLAMLPLQPLKPKQAYMAVVTNGVKSAGGRPVGISGSYSLTHGLNPLHTGGISNTPLLTDAQAQQLEPLRQATVVAESSLNAFDGTESADIIISWNFTTQSTTEVLEAVRTVNIAATQSAGFLPTASAKSPLGAADIHVGVVIVPYYLTKSDTASSPSNDPTALGSCWNVAGAAPPTCATGPHPSQYNPTPISTAPAAIPMMVSIPKTSTACTGMPTSGWPVVIYQHGITTNRTTMLAVADSMAAACIAVVAIDMPMHGVTGDETNGTEAFKNPVGNGGERTFDLDLVTQDADGNITAAVPDGVIDTSGRHFINLTNLLNTRDNVRQAVADLFVIADAI
;
A
#
# COMPACT_ATOMS: atom_id res chain seq x y z
N MET A 1 44.31 -2.65 -9.94
CA MET A 1 43.89 -2.49 -8.55
C MET A 1 42.68 -3.37 -8.34
N ILE A 2 42.94 -4.58 -7.88
CA ILE A 2 42.00 -5.70 -7.69
C ILE A 2 42.31 -6.18 -6.27
N ASN A 3 41.28 -6.46 -5.45
CA ASN A 3 41.29 -7.02 -4.07
C ASN A 3 40.89 -6.14 -2.87
N ILE A 4 39.90 -5.23 -2.98
CA ILE A 4 39.31 -4.62 -1.76
C ILE A 4 37.79 -4.89 -1.60
N GLU A 5 37.04 -5.32 -2.63
CA GLU A 5 35.58 -5.46 -2.51
C GLU A 5 35.04 -6.82 -2.01
N MET A 6 35.84 -7.89 -1.96
CA MET A 6 35.31 -9.21 -1.56
C MET A 6 35.36 -9.50 -0.04
N LYS A 7 35.97 -8.63 0.76
CA LYS A 7 36.02 -8.82 2.22
C LYS A 7 34.73 -8.36 2.93
N ASN A 8 34.05 -7.35 2.40
CA ASN A 8 32.85 -6.80 3.03
C ASN A 8 31.60 -7.67 2.78
N ALA A 9 31.48 -8.34 1.63
CA ALA A 9 30.33 -9.22 1.35
C ALA A 9 30.32 -10.50 2.21
N ARG A 10 31.49 -11.00 2.63
CA ARG A 10 31.60 -12.15 3.55
C ARG A 10 31.34 -11.79 5.01
N GLU A 11 31.65 -10.56 5.43
CA GLU A 11 31.24 -10.07 6.76
C GLU A 11 29.76 -9.67 6.79
N LEU A 12 29.20 -9.17 5.69
CA LEU A 12 27.76 -8.88 5.55
C LEU A 12 26.90 -10.16 5.63
N ASN A 13 27.31 -11.24 4.96
CA ASN A 13 26.65 -12.55 5.07
C ASN A 13 26.81 -13.22 6.45
N MET A 14 27.79 -12.80 7.25
CA MET A 14 28.00 -13.33 8.60
C MET A 14 27.22 -12.52 9.66
N VAL A 15 26.86 -11.27 9.36
CA VAL A 15 26.00 -10.42 10.19
C VAL A 15 24.50 -10.71 9.93
N ILE A 16 24.13 -11.09 8.70
CA ILE A 16 22.77 -11.59 8.37
C ILE A 16 22.40 -12.84 9.19
N LYS A 17 23.39 -13.70 9.52
CA LYS A 17 23.18 -14.85 10.43
C LYS A 17 22.96 -14.47 11.89
N LYS A 18 23.21 -13.22 12.29
CA LYS A 18 23.32 -12.83 13.71
C LYS A 18 22.09 -12.14 14.29
N ILE A 19 21.06 -11.78 13.51
CA ILE A 19 19.91 -11.03 14.04
C ILE A 19 18.59 -11.82 13.99
N VAL A 20 18.46 -12.80 13.10
CA VAL A 20 17.33 -13.76 13.13
C VAL A 20 17.57 -14.91 14.13
N PHE A 21 18.78 -15.01 14.70
CA PHE A 21 19.25 -16.18 15.47
C PHE A 21 19.95 -15.85 16.81
N VAL A 22 19.55 -14.78 17.51
CA VAL A 22 19.82 -14.66 18.97
C VAL A 22 18.57 -15.13 19.71
N GLY A 23 18.43 -16.37 20.15
CA GLY A 23 19.45 -17.38 20.36
C GLY A 23 19.01 -18.78 19.96
N LEU A 24 19.76 -19.35 19.02
CA LEU A 24 20.25 -20.71 19.19
C LEU A 24 21.44 -20.94 18.27
N LEU A 25 22.66 -20.97 18.82
CA LEU A 25 23.79 -21.56 18.10
C LEU A 25 24.79 -22.14 19.08
N GLY A 26 24.99 -23.44 18.94
CA GLY A 26 25.99 -24.23 19.66
C GLY A 26 26.17 -25.61 19.04
N LEU A 27 26.83 -25.64 17.87
CA LEU A 27 27.73 -26.69 17.33
C LEU A 27 27.41 -28.19 17.58
N VAL A 28 27.35 -28.98 16.50
CA VAL A 28 28.44 -29.88 16.02
C VAL A 28 27.94 -30.62 14.76
N GLY A 29 28.81 -30.76 13.76
CA GLY A 29 28.56 -31.57 12.57
C GLY A 29 28.91 -33.04 12.73
N VAL A 30 28.49 -33.81 11.72
CA VAL A 30 28.86 -35.21 11.39
C VAL A 30 28.24 -36.29 12.28
N ALA A 31 27.27 -37.03 11.72
CA ALA A 31 27.42 -38.46 11.39
C ALA A 31 26.08 -39.06 10.96
N LEU A 32 26.01 -39.57 9.73
CA LEU A 32 25.08 -40.61 9.33
C LEU A 32 25.45 -41.88 10.10
N SER A 33 24.65 -42.30 11.07
CA SER A 33 24.54 -43.70 11.47
C SER A 33 23.17 -43.95 12.10
N ALA A 34 22.51 -44.99 11.61
CA ALA A 34 21.17 -45.44 11.96
C ALA A 34 20.92 -45.65 13.46
N CYS A 35 19.67 -45.44 13.87
CA CYS A 35 18.97 -46.31 14.81
C CYS A 35 17.47 -46.31 14.45
N GLU A 36 16.98 -47.46 13.99
CA GLU A 36 15.56 -47.79 13.84
C GLU A 36 14.83 -47.66 15.18
N SER A 37 13.68 -46.99 15.18
CA SER A 37 12.49 -47.44 15.90
C SER A 37 11.28 -46.60 15.46
N ASP A 38 10.21 -47.31 15.12
CA ASP A 38 8.95 -46.85 14.51
C ASP A 38 8.47 -45.47 14.97
N LYS A 39 8.51 -44.49 14.06
CA LYS A 39 7.80 -43.21 14.15
C LYS A 39 7.34 -42.78 12.76
N GLY A 40 6.02 -42.70 12.58
CA GLY A 40 5.27 -42.07 11.49
C GLY A 40 5.96 -41.98 10.11
N THR A 41 5.66 -42.94 9.24
CA THR A 41 6.19 -43.05 7.87
C THR A 41 5.69 -41.99 6.87
N THR A 42 5.02 -40.91 7.30
CA THR A 42 4.41 -39.94 6.38
C THR A 42 5.39 -38.93 5.77
N LEU A 43 6.58 -38.74 6.36
CA LEU A 43 7.64 -37.90 5.78
C LEU A 43 8.58 -38.69 4.86
N GLN A 44 8.66 -40.00 5.04
CA GLN A 44 9.46 -40.85 4.14
C GLN A 44 8.71 -41.16 2.86
N ASP A 45 7.38 -41.18 2.84
CA ASP A 45 6.66 -41.46 1.59
C ASP A 45 6.63 -40.31 0.58
N SER A 46 7.07 -39.09 0.95
CA SER A 46 7.36 -38.01 -0.02
C SER A 46 8.84 -37.97 -0.45
N LEU A 47 9.70 -38.79 0.16
CA LEU A 47 11.13 -38.89 -0.11
C LEU A 47 11.57 -40.32 -0.50
N THR A 48 10.65 -41.28 -0.51
CA THR A 48 10.82 -42.58 -1.13
C THR A 48 10.76 -42.38 -2.63
N THR A 49 11.44 -43.25 -3.36
CA THR A 49 11.56 -43.27 -4.82
C THR A 49 10.24 -43.60 -5.54
N ASP A 50 9.14 -42.97 -5.14
CA ASP A 50 7.93 -42.84 -5.96
C ASP A 50 7.99 -41.48 -6.66
N ASN A 51 8.35 -41.49 -7.95
CA ASN A 51 8.56 -40.31 -8.80
C ASN A 51 7.23 -39.58 -9.14
N THR A 52 6.28 -39.48 -8.20
CA THR A 52 4.94 -38.94 -8.43
C THR A 52 4.87 -37.42 -8.26
N VAL A 53 5.80 -36.81 -7.52
CA VAL A 53 5.93 -35.36 -7.32
C VAL A 53 7.33 -34.92 -7.75
N ASP A 54 7.42 -33.85 -8.55
CA ASP A 54 8.69 -33.24 -8.97
C ASP A 54 8.80 -31.75 -8.61
N THR A 55 7.71 -31.17 -8.09
CA THR A 55 7.61 -29.76 -7.70
C THR A 55 6.82 -29.68 -6.41
N ILE A 56 7.28 -28.86 -5.46
CA ILE A 56 6.58 -28.61 -4.19
C ILE A 56 6.35 -27.11 -3.98
N SER A 57 5.46 -26.75 -3.06
CA SER A 57 5.38 -25.38 -2.55
C SER A 57 6.75 -24.94 -2.00
N ASN A 58 7.13 -23.68 -2.23
CA ASN A 58 8.39 -23.12 -1.74
C ASN A 58 8.29 -22.50 -0.34
N LEU A 59 7.15 -22.63 0.35
CA LEU A 59 6.97 -22.14 1.72
C LEU A 59 8.11 -22.64 2.60
N ASP A 60 8.83 -21.71 3.20
CA ASP A 60 9.97 -21.96 4.07
C ASP A 60 10.01 -20.91 5.19
N PHE A 61 9.56 -21.29 6.38
CA PHE A 61 9.57 -20.42 7.56
C PHE A 61 10.99 -20.03 7.99
N GLY A 62 11.99 -20.89 7.75
CA GLY A 62 13.38 -20.65 8.15
C GLY A 62 14.09 -19.62 7.28
N ASN A 63 13.64 -19.46 6.03
CA ASN A 63 14.16 -18.49 5.08
C ASN A 63 13.19 -17.33 4.78
N SER A 64 12.15 -17.17 5.61
CA SER A 64 11.11 -16.13 5.45
C SER A 64 10.41 -16.15 4.08
N VAL A 65 10.29 -17.32 3.46
CA VAL A 65 9.57 -17.51 2.21
C VAL A 65 8.14 -17.88 2.55
N ILE A 66 7.22 -16.93 2.40
CA ILE A 66 5.79 -17.12 2.64
C ILE A 66 4.96 -16.64 1.44
N PRO A 67 3.75 -17.17 1.24
CA PRO A 67 2.79 -16.56 0.34
C PRO A 67 2.51 -15.10 0.73
N PHE A 68 2.14 -14.29 -0.24
CA PHE A 68 1.76 -12.89 -0.03
C PHE A 68 0.43 -12.61 -0.72
N PRO A 69 -0.49 -11.84 -0.11
CA PRO A 69 -0.47 -11.35 1.26
C PRO A 69 -0.66 -12.46 2.30
N ASN A 70 -0.30 -12.21 3.56
CA ASN A 70 -0.43 -13.19 4.65
C ASN A 70 -0.55 -12.53 6.02
N ASN A 71 -1.56 -12.94 6.80
CA ASN A 71 -1.84 -12.36 8.12
C ASN A 71 -0.78 -12.65 9.18
N ILE A 72 0.16 -13.57 8.94
CA ILE A 72 1.33 -13.71 9.82
C ILE A 72 2.16 -12.42 9.90
N LEU A 73 2.07 -11.56 8.88
CA LEU A 73 2.72 -10.24 8.85
C LEU A 73 2.04 -9.20 9.72
N PHE A 74 0.95 -9.55 10.42
CA PHE A 74 0.40 -8.73 11.51
C PHE A 74 0.98 -9.10 12.87
N LEU A 75 1.84 -10.10 12.97
CA LEU A 75 2.34 -10.58 14.26
C LEU A 75 3.79 -10.14 14.48
N ASP A 76 4.14 -9.90 15.75
CA ASP A 76 5.51 -9.74 16.19
C ASP A 76 6.21 -11.10 16.42
N ALA A 77 7.47 -11.05 16.85
CA ALA A 77 8.25 -12.26 17.14
C ALA A 77 7.69 -13.10 18.31
N LEU A 78 6.76 -12.55 19.09
CA LEU A 78 6.04 -13.22 20.18
C LEU A 78 4.64 -13.68 19.75
N GLY A 79 4.31 -13.54 18.47
CA GLY A 79 2.99 -13.88 17.93
C GLY A 79 1.88 -12.91 18.34
N GLN A 80 2.23 -11.68 18.75
CA GLN A 80 1.27 -10.66 19.19
C GLN A 80 1.07 -9.59 18.10
N PRO A 81 -0.16 -9.10 17.89
CA PRO A 81 -0.39 -8.01 16.96
C PRO A 81 0.10 -6.66 17.51
N PRO A 82 0.56 -5.73 16.65
CA PRO A 82 0.79 -4.34 17.02
C PRO A 82 -0.44 -3.70 17.65
N ALA A 83 -0.21 -2.79 18.61
CA ALA A 83 -1.27 -2.10 19.34
C ALA A 83 -2.13 -1.19 18.44
N ASP A 84 -1.59 -0.71 17.32
CA ASP A 84 -2.27 0.12 16.32
C ASP A 84 -2.96 -0.70 15.21
N GLY A 85 -2.81 -2.03 15.23
CA GLY A 85 -3.46 -2.95 14.31
C GLY A 85 -2.96 -2.88 12.87
N THR A 86 -1.77 -2.33 12.64
CA THR A 86 -1.13 -2.29 11.31
C THR A 86 -0.23 -3.49 11.06
N LEU A 87 0.25 -3.61 9.82
CA LEU A 87 1.24 -4.60 9.44
C LEU A 87 2.57 -4.41 10.20
N ASN A 88 3.26 -5.52 10.41
CA ASN A 88 4.54 -5.62 11.10
C ASN A 88 5.53 -6.47 10.29
N ILE A 89 5.74 -6.08 9.03
CA ILE A 89 6.70 -6.70 8.13
C ILE A 89 8.12 -6.44 8.65
N PRO A 90 8.96 -7.47 8.83
CA PRO A 90 10.35 -7.29 9.19
C PRO A 90 11.11 -6.46 8.14
N VAL A 91 11.82 -5.44 8.59
CA VAL A 91 12.62 -4.53 7.75
C VAL A 91 14.00 -4.32 8.36
N ASP A 92 15.03 -4.18 7.53
CA ASP A 92 16.41 -3.98 7.98
C ASP A 92 16.61 -2.61 8.64
N ASP A 93 16.01 -1.58 8.05
CA ASP A 93 16.03 -0.20 8.54
C ASP A 93 14.60 0.38 8.54
N PRO A 94 13.95 0.47 9.72
CA PRO A 94 12.64 1.11 9.84
C PRO A 94 12.62 2.59 9.44
N ALA A 95 13.77 3.26 9.39
CA ALA A 95 13.88 4.67 8.99
C ALA A 95 13.98 4.86 7.46
N ASP A 96 14.16 3.78 6.69
CA ASP A 96 14.20 3.85 5.22
C ASP A 96 12.79 3.97 4.64
N LEU A 97 12.30 5.21 4.54
CA LEU A 97 10.97 5.53 4.00
C LEU A 97 10.82 5.22 2.49
N SER A 98 11.92 4.92 1.79
CA SER A 98 11.89 4.49 0.40
C SER A 98 11.58 2.99 0.27
N ASN A 99 11.76 2.22 1.35
CA ASN A 99 11.46 0.81 1.39
C ASN A 99 9.93 0.58 1.41
N PRO A 100 9.35 -0.12 0.41
CA PRO A 100 7.93 -0.42 0.37
C PRO A 100 7.42 -1.15 1.61
N ALA A 101 8.23 -2.02 2.22
CA ALA A 101 7.84 -2.74 3.42
C ALA A 101 7.67 -1.80 4.63
N VAL A 102 8.52 -0.76 4.75
CA VAL A 102 8.38 0.27 5.80
C VAL A 102 7.06 1.02 5.61
N ALA A 103 6.75 1.45 4.39
CA ALA A 103 5.49 2.14 4.12
C ALA A 103 4.26 1.23 4.30
N MET A 104 4.38 -0.06 3.98
CA MET A 104 3.30 -1.02 4.19
C MET A 104 3.00 -1.27 5.68
N ASN A 105 3.97 -1.13 6.57
CA ASN A 105 3.75 -1.21 8.02
C ASN A 105 2.85 -0.09 8.57
N ALA A 106 2.51 0.91 7.76
CA ALA A 106 1.51 1.91 8.08
C ALA A 106 0.06 1.53 7.68
N LEU A 107 -0.16 0.32 7.14
CA LEU A 107 -1.45 -0.13 6.61
C LEU A 107 -2.10 -1.14 7.56
N ASP A 108 -3.44 -1.13 7.61
CA ASP A 108 -4.26 -2.00 8.46
C ASP A 108 -4.81 -3.24 7.71
N GLY A 109 -4.17 -3.58 6.59
CA GLY A 109 -4.54 -4.69 5.74
C GLY A 109 -3.85 -4.64 4.38
N PHE A 110 -4.17 -5.63 3.57
CA PHE A 110 -3.62 -5.78 2.23
C PHE A 110 -4.56 -5.21 1.17
N SER A 111 -4.01 -4.94 -0.02
CA SER A 111 -4.77 -4.37 -1.13
C SER A 111 -5.99 -5.22 -1.51
N THR A 112 -7.09 -4.56 -1.87
CA THR A 112 -8.31 -5.19 -2.37
C THR A 112 -8.21 -5.64 -3.83
N VAL A 113 -7.15 -5.25 -4.54
CA VAL A 113 -6.99 -5.52 -5.98
C VAL A 113 -5.64 -6.13 -6.34
N ALA A 114 -4.70 -6.20 -5.40
CA ALA A 114 -3.38 -6.77 -5.69
C ALA A 114 -3.44 -8.28 -5.89
N PRO A 115 -2.51 -8.84 -6.68
CA PRO A 115 -2.35 -10.29 -6.79
C PRO A 115 -2.09 -10.96 -5.44
N ILE A 116 -2.64 -12.18 -5.28
CA ILE A 116 -2.36 -13.09 -4.17
C ILE A 116 -1.43 -14.18 -4.71
N SER A 117 -0.21 -14.26 -4.22
CA SER A 117 0.84 -15.07 -4.83
C SER A 117 1.49 -16.07 -3.87
N THR A 118 1.92 -17.19 -4.44
CA THR A 118 2.80 -18.19 -3.80
C THR A 118 3.75 -18.76 -4.83
N GLY A 119 4.93 -19.21 -4.37
CA GLY A 119 5.92 -19.85 -5.23
C GLY A 119 5.98 -21.37 -5.09
N PHE A 120 6.74 -21.97 -5.99
CA PHE A 120 7.03 -23.40 -6.07
C PHE A 120 8.52 -23.61 -6.34
N THR A 121 9.03 -24.81 -6.08
CA THR A 121 10.45 -25.15 -6.32
C THR A 121 10.79 -25.38 -7.80
N GLY A 122 9.77 -25.36 -8.67
CA GLY A 122 9.87 -25.65 -10.10
C GLY A 122 8.69 -25.06 -10.86
N ALA A 123 8.74 -25.14 -12.19
CA ALA A 123 7.70 -24.58 -13.06
C ALA A 123 6.36 -25.32 -12.88
N VAL A 124 5.26 -24.58 -12.89
CA VAL A 124 3.88 -25.08 -12.80
C VAL A 124 3.08 -24.84 -14.06
N ASP A 125 2.07 -25.68 -14.29
CA ASP A 125 1.16 -25.61 -15.45
C ASP A 125 -0.07 -24.77 -15.09
N ASP A 126 -0.23 -23.62 -15.73
CA ASP A 126 -1.35 -22.71 -15.47
C ASP A 126 -2.71 -23.24 -15.93
N ALA A 127 -2.72 -24.17 -16.89
CA ALA A 127 -3.93 -24.88 -17.29
C ALA A 127 -4.55 -25.70 -16.14
N SER A 128 -3.76 -26.03 -15.10
CA SER A 128 -4.23 -26.74 -13.91
C SER A 128 -4.86 -25.84 -12.84
N PHE A 129 -4.66 -24.51 -12.90
CA PHE A 129 -5.12 -23.59 -11.87
C PHE A 129 -6.64 -23.57 -11.64
N PRO A 130 -7.53 -23.67 -12.66
CA PRO A 130 -8.97 -23.72 -12.43
C PRO A 130 -9.43 -24.89 -11.55
N ALA A 131 -8.69 -26.00 -11.54
CA ALA A 131 -8.99 -27.18 -10.72
C ALA A 131 -8.29 -27.13 -9.35
N GLY A 132 -7.12 -26.48 -9.29
CA GLY A 132 -6.22 -26.56 -8.15
C GLY A 132 -6.25 -25.39 -7.18
N VAL A 133 -6.77 -24.23 -7.59
CA VAL A 133 -6.67 -22.97 -6.83
C VAL A 133 -8.04 -22.51 -6.36
N ARG A 134 -8.15 -22.17 -5.08
CA ARG A 134 -9.41 -21.75 -4.45
C ARG A 134 -9.19 -20.54 -3.54
N LEU A 135 -10.19 -19.68 -3.47
CA LEU A 135 -10.20 -18.47 -2.65
C LEU A 135 -11.55 -18.35 -1.95
N TYR A 136 -11.54 -18.05 -0.66
CA TYR A 136 -12.72 -18.06 0.20
C TYR A 136 -12.84 -16.75 0.98
N GLU A 137 -14.06 -16.25 1.17
CA GLU A 137 -14.37 -15.32 2.27
C GLU A 137 -14.49 -16.13 3.56
N VAL A 138 -13.84 -15.65 4.62
CA VAL A 138 -13.75 -16.36 5.89
C VAL A 138 -13.93 -15.43 7.08
N THR A 139 -14.33 -16.00 8.21
CA THR A 139 -14.34 -15.32 9.50
C THR A 139 -13.15 -15.79 10.35
N LEU A 140 -12.45 -14.82 10.96
CA LEU A 140 -11.33 -15.08 11.85
C LEU A 140 -11.72 -14.92 13.33
N THR A 141 -11.21 -15.81 14.18
CA THR A 141 -11.20 -15.63 15.64
C THR A 141 -9.78 -15.80 16.14
N GLY A 142 -9.21 -14.77 16.78
CA GLY A 142 -7.82 -14.80 17.25
C GLY A 142 -6.79 -15.04 16.12
N GLY A 143 -7.10 -14.60 14.90
CA GLY A 143 -6.26 -14.80 13.70
C GLY A 143 -6.43 -16.15 12.99
N ALA A 144 -7.12 -17.12 13.59
CA ALA A 144 -7.42 -18.40 12.97
C ALA A 144 -8.73 -18.35 12.17
N VAL A 145 -8.78 -19.02 11.03
CA VAL A 145 -10.02 -19.20 10.25
C VAL A 145 -10.94 -20.17 11.00
N THR A 146 -12.08 -19.67 11.49
CA THR A 146 -13.06 -20.46 12.25
C THR A 146 -14.33 -20.78 11.49
N SER A 147 -14.59 -20.09 10.37
CA SER A 147 -15.64 -20.45 9.43
C SER A 147 -15.29 -20.00 8.01
N VAL A 148 -15.77 -20.77 7.04
CA VAL A 148 -15.81 -20.39 5.63
C VAL A 148 -17.20 -19.85 5.33
N ASP A 149 -17.27 -18.61 4.87
CA ASP A 149 -18.54 -17.93 4.62
C ASP A 149 -19.03 -18.24 3.21
N ARG A 150 -18.12 -18.19 2.23
CA ARG A 150 -18.35 -18.64 0.85
C ARG A 150 -17.05 -18.84 0.09
N MET A 151 -17.13 -19.62 -0.99
CA MET A 151 -16.10 -19.70 -2.02
C MET A 151 -16.31 -18.60 -3.07
N LEU A 152 -15.22 -17.99 -3.56
CA LEU A 152 -15.27 -17.10 -4.73
C LEU A 152 -15.31 -17.92 -6.01
N ALA A 153 -15.98 -17.39 -7.03
CA ALA A 153 -16.11 -18.05 -8.33
C ALA A 153 -14.89 -17.80 -9.23
N TYR A 154 -14.17 -18.88 -9.57
CA TYR A 154 -13.08 -18.85 -10.54
C TYR A 154 -13.60 -18.45 -11.93
N GLY A 155 -12.87 -17.57 -12.63
CA GLY A 155 -13.23 -17.06 -13.95
C GLY A 155 -14.16 -15.85 -13.95
N THR A 156 -14.80 -15.52 -12.82
CA THR A 156 -15.68 -14.35 -12.70
C THR A 156 -15.29 -13.40 -11.57
N GLU A 157 -14.89 -13.92 -10.41
CA GLU A 157 -14.44 -13.11 -9.27
C GLU A 157 -12.91 -13.09 -9.16
N PHE A 158 -12.23 -14.17 -9.54
CA PHE A 158 -10.78 -14.24 -9.61
C PHE A 158 -10.32 -15.26 -10.66
N VAL A 159 -9.06 -15.19 -11.07
CA VAL A 159 -8.38 -16.20 -11.89
C VAL A 159 -6.99 -16.51 -11.35
N GLY A 160 -6.44 -17.68 -11.65
CA GLY A 160 -5.03 -17.98 -11.44
C GLY A 160 -4.24 -17.71 -12.72
N ALA A 161 -3.04 -17.17 -12.61
CA ALA A 161 -2.11 -16.97 -13.70
C ALA A 161 -0.66 -17.16 -13.21
N LEU A 162 0.26 -17.41 -14.14
CA LEU A 162 1.69 -17.30 -13.84
C LEU A 162 2.04 -15.83 -13.61
N SER A 163 2.88 -15.56 -12.62
CA SER A 163 3.37 -14.20 -12.38
C SER A 163 4.11 -13.66 -13.60
N SER A 164 3.71 -12.48 -14.09
CA SER A 164 4.32 -11.87 -15.28
C SER A 164 5.76 -11.40 -15.09
N VAL A 165 6.22 -11.32 -13.84
CA VAL A 165 7.59 -10.91 -13.48
C VAL A 165 8.47 -12.12 -13.13
N ASP A 166 7.92 -13.33 -13.16
CA ASP A 166 8.66 -14.58 -12.94
C ASP A 166 8.94 -15.29 -14.27
N SER A 167 10.19 -15.22 -14.72
CA SER A 167 10.63 -15.90 -15.95
C SER A 167 10.75 -17.42 -15.80
N THR A 168 10.66 -17.96 -14.58
CA THR A 168 10.79 -19.39 -14.31
C THR A 168 9.47 -20.14 -14.30
N SER A 169 8.34 -19.42 -14.41
CA SER A 169 6.98 -20.00 -14.32
C SER A 169 6.74 -20.80 -13.03
N SER A 170 7.42 -20.44 -11.93
CA SER A 170 7.32 -21.10 -10.63
C SER A 170 6.47 -20.32 -9.62
N THR A 171 5.86 -19.22 -10.05
CA THR A 171 5.04 -18.36 -9.18
C THR A 171 3.61 -18.31 -9.69
N LEU A 172 2.68 -18.80 -8.87
CA LEU A 172 1.24 -18.60 -9.05
C LEU A 172 0.85 -17.21 -8.53
N ALA A 173 0.01 -16.51 -9.29
CA ALA A 173 -0.70 -15.31 -8.89
C ALA A 173 -2.21 -15.51 -9.08
N MET A 174 -2.98 -15.40 -8.00
CA MET A 174 -4.44 -15.30 -8.05
C MET A 174 -4.80 -13.81 -8.20
N LEU A 175 -5.49 -13.47 -9.28
CA LEU A 175 -5.83 -12.11 -9.67
C LEU A 175 -7.32 -11.87 -9.41
N PRO A 176 -7.68 -10.97 -8.47
CA PRO A 176 -9.06 -10.50 -8.35
C PRO A 176 -9.51 -9.84 -9.65
N LEU A 177 -10.68 -10.23 -10.17
CA LEU A 177 -11.31 -9.60 -11.34
C LEU A 177 -12.21 -8.44 -10.95
N GLN A 178 -12.50 -8.31 -9.66
CA GLN A 178 -13.20 -7.20 -9.02
C GLN A 178 -12.49 -6.90 -7.70
N PRO A 179 -12.56 -5.65 -7.19
CA PRO A 179 -12.04 -5.35 -5.87
C PRO A 179 -12.68 -6.26 -4.80
N LEU A 180 -11.83 -6.91 -4.01
CA LEU A 180 -12.25 -7.65 -2.82
C LEU A 180 -12.91 -6.69 -1.82
N LYS A 181 -13.78 -7.22 -0.95
CA LYS A 181 -14.43 -6.43 0.09
C LYS A 181 -13.36 -5.83 1.02
N PRO A 182 -13.47 -4.55 1.42
CA PRO A 182 -12.58 -3.99 2.42
C PRO A 182 -12.83 -4.65 3.78
N LYS A 183 -11.79 -4.72 4.64
CA LYS A 183 -11.85 -5.28 6.01
C LYS A 183 -12.37 -6.71 6.08
N GLN A 184 -12.21 -7.46 5.01
CA GLN A 184 -12.67 -8.84 4.91
C GLN A 184 -11.45 -9.76 4.95
N ALA A 185 -11.54 -10.82 5.74
CA ALA A 185 -10.57 -11.90 5.72
C ALA A 185 -10.88 -12.88 4.59
N TYR A 186 -9.83 -13.34 3.94
CA TYR A 186 -9.87 -14.34 2.89
C TYR A 186 -8.90 -15.48 3.19
N MET A 187 -9.24 -16.69 2.76
CA MET A 187 -8.35 -17.86 2.79
C MET A 187 -8.04 -18.30 1.37
N ALA A 188 -6.75 -18.36 1.03
CA ALA A 188 -6.26 -18.89 -0.23
C ALA A 188 -5.81 -20.33 -0.03
N VAL A 189 -6.18 -21.21 -0.96
CA VAL A 189 -5.91 -22.65 -0.90
C VAL A 189 -5.39 -23.12 -2.24
N VAL A 190 -4.24 -23.79 -2.21
CA VAL A 190 -3.70 -24.52 -3.34
C VAL A 190 -3.78 -26.01 -3.02
N THR A 191 -4.32 -26.78 -3.95
CA THR A 191 -4.52 -28.23 -3.80
C THR A 191 -3.63 -29.02 -4.75
N ASN A 192 -3.58 -30.34 -4.56
CA ASN A 192 -2.87 -31.30 -5.44
C ASN A 192 -3.46 -31.36 -6.87
N GLY A 193 -4.54 -30.62 -7.14
CA GLY A 193 -5.06 -30.33 -8.47
C GLY A 193 -4.10 -29.50 -9.31
N VAL A 194 -3.28 -28.64 -8.68
CA VAL A 194 -2.20 -27.92 -9.40
C VAL A 194 -1.13 -28.91 -9.83
N LYS A 195 -0.68 -28.76 -11.08
CA LYS A 195 0.34 -29.60 -11.70
C LYS A 195 1.63 -28.83 -11.95
N SER A 196 2.75 -29.54 -11.88
CA SER A 196 4.02 -29.06 -12.43
C SER A 196 3.94 -28.99 -13.96
N ALA A 197 4.90 -28.31 -14.58
CA ALA A 197 5.06 -28.33 -16.03
C ALA A 197 5.31 -29.75 -16.59
N GLY A 198 5.71 -30.70 -15.73
CA GLY A 198 5.83 -32.13 -16.06
C GLY A 198 4.50 -32.90 -16.00
N GLY A 199 3.39 -32.24 -15.66
CA GLY A 199 2.05 -32.83 -15.54
C GLY A 199 1.81 -33.59 -14.24
N ARG A 200 2.72 -33.51 -13.26
CA ARG A 200 2.63 -34.21 -11.97
C ARG A 200 1.95 -33.33 -10.92
N PRO A 201 1.21 -33.90 -9.95
CA PRO A 201 0.72 -33.13 -8.81
C PRO A 201 1.86 -32.39 -8.10
N VAL A 202 1.63 -31.12 -7.75
CA VAL A 202 2.52 -30.39 -6.85
C VAL A 202 2.35 -30.94 -5.42
N GLY A 203 3.45 -31.06 -4.67
CA GLY A 203 3.45 -31.53 -3.28
C GLY A 203 3.64 -30.43 -2.22
N ILE A 204 3.47 -30.82 -0.95
CA ILE A 204 3.63 -29.92 0.21
C ILE A 204 5.09 -29.59 0.47
N SER A 205 5.36 -28.41 1.04
CA SER A 205 6.71 -28.09 1.53
C SER A 205 7.00 -28.76 2.88
N GLY A 206 8.29 -28.93 3.20
CA GLY A 206 8.69 -29.39 4.53
C GLY A 206 8.16 -28.49 5.64
N SER A 207 8.13 -27.17 5.43
CA SER A 207 7.56 -26.23 6.39
C SER A 207 6.05 -26.37 6.55
N TYR A 208 5.31 -26.58 5.45
CA TYR A 208 3.85 -26.80 5.55
C TYR A 208 3.52 -28.11 6.28
N SER A 209 4.35 -29.15 6.09
CA SER A 209 4.18 -30.43 6.79
C SER A 209 4.25 -30.32 8.32
N LEU A 210 4.94 -29.30 8.85
CA LEU A 210 5.03 -29.03 10.29
C LEU A 210 3.75 -28.40 10.85
N THR A 211 2.97 -27.70 10.03
CA THR A 211 1.83 -26.90 10.50
C THR A 211 0.46 -27.50 10.14
N HIS A 212 0.36 -28.36 9.13
CA HIS A 212 -0.94 -28.96 8.77
C HIS A 212 -1.31 -30.22 9.58
N GLY A 213 -0.35 -30.85 10.26
CA GLY A 213 -0.56 -32.12 10.98
C GLY A 213 -1.32 -31.96 12.30
N LEU A 214 -2.10 -32.98 12.69
CA LEU A 214 -2.90 -32.98 13.94
C LEU A 214 -2.07 -33.13 15.22
N ASN A 215 -0.86 -33.69 15.13
CA ASN A 215 -0.02 -33.95 16.29
C ASN A 215 0.65 -32.65 16.79
N PRO A 216 0.64 -32.36 18.10
CA PRO A 216 1.36 -31.22 18.66
C PRO A 216 2.85 -31.26 18.31
N LEU A 217 3.46 -30.11 18.06
CA LEU A 217 4.90 -29.99 17.82
C LEU A 217 5.73 -30.18 19.09
N HIS A 218 5.16 -29.95 20.27
CA HIS A 218 5.83 -30.16 21.54
C HIS A 218 4.91 -30.75 22.60
N THR A 219 5.49 -31.42 23.60
CA THR A 219 4.81 -31.91 24.79
C THR A 219 5.58 -31.43 26.02
N GLY A 220 4.95 -30.66 26.91
CA GLY A 220 5.62 -30.13 28.12
C GLY A 220 6.82 -29.23 27.82
N GLY A 221 6.82 -28.56 26.65
CA GLY A 221 7.89 -27.69 26.16
C GLY A 221 9.00 -28.41 25.38
N ILE A 222 8.96 -29.74 25.27
CA ILE A 222 9.95 -30.54 24.55
C ILE A 222 9.42 -30.87 23.15
N SER A 223 10.24 -30.65 22.12
CA SER A 223 9.89 -30.93 20.73
C SER A 223 9.57 -32.42 20.51
N ASN A 224 8.48 -32.70 19.80
CA ASN A 224 8.06 -34.04 19.40
C ASN A 224 8.71 -34.49 18.09
N THR A 225 9.51 -33.63 17.45
CA THR A 225 10.20 -33.92 16.18
C THR A 225 11.69 -33.54 16.25
N PRO A 226 12.61 -34.34 15.69
CA PRO A 226 14.03 -34.00 15.63
C PRO A 226 14.32 -32.82 14.68
N LEU A 227 13.35 -32.40 13.86
CA LEU A 227 13.49 -31.30 12.92
C LEU A 227 13.46 -29.91 13.59
N LEU A 228 12.90 -29.81 14.79
CA LEU A 228 12.71 -28.57 15.51
C LEU A 228 13.35 -28.65 16.89
N THR A 229 13.94 -27.53 17.30
CA THR A 229 14.33 -27.32 18.69
C THR A 229 13.09 -27.09 19.57
N ASP A 230 13.22 -27.29 20.88
CA ASP A 230 12.14 -27.06 21.85
C ASP A 230 11.52 -25.66 21.73
N ALA A 231 12.35 -24.64 21.50
CA ALA A 231 11.90 -23.26 21.30
C ALA A 231 11.12 -23.09 19.99
N GLN A 232 11.64 -23.63 18.88
CA GLN A 232 10.97 -23.56 17.58
C GLN A 232 9.64 -24.31 17.58
N ALA A 233 9.58 -25.48 18.23
CA ALA A 233 8.36 -26.26 18.35
C ALA A 233 7.28 -25.50 19.12
N GLN A 234 7.64 -24.82 20.21
CA GLN A 234 6.73 -23.96 20.97
C GLN A 234 6.26 -22.74 20.16
N GLN A 235 7.16 -22.12 19.39
CA GLN A 235 6.83 -20.96 18.57
C GLN A 235 5.90 -21.30 17.39
N LEU A 236 6.06 -22.46 16.77
CA LEU A 236 5.26 -22.89 15.61
C LEU A 236 3.93 -23.55 16.01
N GLU A 237 3.78 -24.02 17.24
CA GLU A 237 2.57 -24.72 17.68
C GLU A 237 1.28 -23.88 17.54
N PRO A 238 1.24 -22.57 17.88
CA PRO A 238 0.06 -21.74 17.61
C PRO A 238 -0.31 -21.69 16.13
N LEU A 239 0.69 -21.61 15.24
CA LEU A 239 0.46 -21.62 13.79
C LEU A 239 -0.09 -22.97 13.34
N ARG A 240 0.45 -24.09 13.84
CA ARG A 240 -0.08 -25.42 13.54
C ARG A 240 -1.54 -25.55 13.97
N GLN A 241 -1.87 -25.11 15.18
CA GLN A 241 -3.24 -25.13 15.68
C GLN A 241 -4.18 -24.29 14.79
N ALA A 242 -3.75 -23.10 14.38
CA ALA A 242 -4.54 -22.25 13.48
C ALA A 242 -4.75 -22.89 12.10
N THR A 243 -3.72 -23.51 11.52
CA THR A 243 -3.82 -24.22 10.23
C THR A 243 -4.80 -25.40 10.33
N VAL A 244 -4.70 -26.23 11.37
CA VAL A 244 -5.61 -27.37 11.57
C VAL A 244 -7.07 -26.93 11.70
N VAL A 245 -7.32 -25.84 12.44
CA VAL A 245 -8.68 -25.29 12.57
C VAL A 245 -9.19 -24.74 11.24
N ALA A 246 -8.34 -24.07 10.46
CA ALA A 246 -8.68 -23.56 9.13
C ALA A 246 -9.04 -24.69 8.16
N GLU A 247 -8.22 -25.73 8.06
CA GLU A 247 -8.45 -26.87 7.17
C GLU A 247 -9.68 -27.69 7.61
N SER A 248 -9.91 -27.83 8.92
CA SER A 248 -11.13 -28.44 9.45
C SER A 248 -12.39 -27.65 9.06
N SER A 249 -12.33 -26.32 9.18
CA SER A 249 -13.43 -25.42 8.79
C SER A 249 -13.72 -25.50 7.29
N LEU A 250 -12.67 -25.62 6.47
CA LEU A 250 -12.79 -25.83 5.03
C LEU A 250 -13.41 -27.19 4.69
N ASN A 251 -12.93 -28.26 5.31
CA ASN A 251 -13.48 -29.61 5.11
C ASN A 251 -14.98 -29.66 5.46
N ALA A 252 -15.37 -29.02 6.56
CA ALA A 252 -16.78 -28.93 6.96
C ALA A 252 -17.64 -28.14 5.96
N PHE A 253 -17.05 -27.20 5.22
CA PHE A 253 -17.75 -26.36 4.25
C PHE A 253 -17.95 -27.03 2.89
N ASP A 254 -16.88 -27.58 2.28
CA ASP A 254 -16.93 -28.12 0.91
C ASP A 254 -16.37 -29.55 0.75
N GLY A 255 -15.94 -30.19 1.84
CA GLY A 255 -15.40 -31.54 1.83
C GLY A 255 -13.93 -31.64 1.40
N THR A 256 -13.22 -30.53 1.19
CA THR A 256 -11.78 -30.56 0.89
C THR A 256 -11.01 -31.20 2.04
N GLU A 257 -10.34 -32.31 1.80
CA GLU A 257 -9.56 -33.00 2.82
C GLU A 257 -8.18 -32.34 2.99
N SER A 258 -7.67 -32.33 4.22
CA SER A 258 -6.32 -31.81 4.53
C SER A 258 -5.21 -32.46 3.68
N ALA A 259 -5.39 -33.74 3.32
CA ALA A 259 -4.46 -34.47 2.46
C ALA A 259 -4.38 -33.93 1.01
N ASP A 260 -5.41 -33.21 0.55
CA ASP A 260 -5.43 -32.61 -0.77
C ASP A 260 -4.81 -31.21 -0.80
N ILE A 261 -4.55 -30.61 0.36
CA ILE A 261 -4.06 -29.24 0.50
C ILE A 261 -2.54 -29.21 0.42
N ILE A 262 -2.03 -28.41 -0.51
CA ILE A 262 -0.60 -28.19 -0.72
C ILE A 262 -0.06 -27.05 0.12
N ILE A 263 -0.84 -25.98 0.17
CA ILE A 263 -0.61 -24.84 1.02
C ILE A 263 -1.93 -24.09 1.19
N SER A 264 -2.17 -23.62 2.42
CA SER A 264 -3.24 -22.67 2.71
C SER A 264 -2.72 -21.55 3.60
N TRP A 265 -3.29 -20.36 3.41
CA TRP A 265 -2.99 -19.18 4.23
C TRP A 265 -4.18 -18.22 4.20
N ASN A 266 -4.22 -17.30 5.15
CA ASN A 266 -5.25 -16.27 5.20
C ASN A 266 -4.64 -14.87 5.18
N PHE A 267 -5.41 -13.91 4.70
CA PHE A 267 -5.06 -12.50 4.65
C PHE A 267 -6.30 -11.62 4.85
N THR A 268 -6.12 -10.42 5.39
CA THR A 268 -7.20 -9.45 5.60
C THR A 268 -6.98 -8.22 4.73
N THR A 269 -8.01 -7.81 3.99
CA THR A 269 -7.94 -6.60 3.17
C THR A 269 -8.01 -5.34 4.02
N GLN A 270 -7.32 -4.28 3.59
CA GLN A 270 -7.29 -2.99 4.27
C GLN A 270 -8.65 -2.32 4.34
N SER A 271 -8.75 -1.36 5.26
CA SER A 271 -9.80 -0.35 5.24
C SER A 271 -9.65 0.55 4.01
N THR A 272 -10.75 1.15 3.55
CA THR A 272 -10.73 1.94 2.30
C THR A 272 -11.33 3.33 2.46
N THR A 273 -12.32 3.51 3.33
CA THR A 273 -13.03 4.80 3.47
C THR A 273 -12.91 5.41 4.85
N GLU A 274 -12.65 4.62 5.89
CA GLU A 274 -12.71 5.00 7.30
C GLU A 274 -11.92 6.29 7.62
N VAL A 275 -10.68 6.38 7.11
CA VAL A 275 -9.83 7.56 7.31
C VAL A 275 -10.42 8.79 6.62
N LEU A 276 -10.86 8.67 5.36
CA LEU A 276 -11.38 9.80 4.60
C LEU A 276 -12.79 10.22 5.06
N GLU A 277 -13.60 9.29 5.56
CA GLU A 277 -14.90 9.59 6.19
C GLU A 277 -14.73 10.35 7.50
N ALA A 278 -13.76 9.95 8.33
CA ALA A 278 -13.39 10.67 9.53
C ALA A 278 -12.88 12.08 9.20
N VAL A 279 -11.98 12.21 8.21
CA VAL A 279 -11.48 13.51 7.75
C VAL A 279 -12.59 14.38 7.17
N ARG A 280 -13.50 13.82 6.36
CA ARG A 280 -14.65 14.56 5.84
C ARG A 280 -15.48 15.14 6.97
N THR A 281 -15.77 14.33 7.99
CA THR A 281 -16.55 14.75 9.16
C THR A 281 -15.88 15.91 9.90
N VAL A 282 -14.56 15.83 10.12
CA VAL A 282 -13.79 16.90 10.78
C VAL A 282 -13.71 18.16 9.91
N ASN A 283 -13.47 18.01 8.62
CA ASN A 283 -13.28 19.13 7.70
C ASN A 283 -14.55 19.95 7.50
N ILE A 284 -15.71 19.32 7.32
CA ILE A 284 -16.99 20.04 7.14
C ILE A 284 -17.50 20.68 8.44
N ALA A 285 -17.06 20.17 9.60
CA ALA A 285 -17.37 20.78 10.88
C ALA A 285 -16.54 22.05 11.15
N ALA A 286 -15.42 22.23 10.44
CA ALA A 286 -14.62 23.44 10.52
C ALA A 286 -15.30 24.60 9.78
N THR A 287 -15.23 25.82 10.33
CA THR A 287 -15.72 27.01 9.63
C THR A 287 -14.88 27.25 8.39
N GLN A 288 -15.47 26.99 7.22
CA GLN A 288 -14.79 27.24 5.95
C GLN A 288 -14.80 28.72 5.62
N SER A 289 -13.69 29.20 5.08
CA SER A 289 -13.56 30.55 4.55
C SER A 289 -13.02 30.44 3.14
N ALA A 290 -13.87 30.72 2.16
CA ALA A 290 -13.51 30.87 0.76
C ALA A 290 -13.86 32.28 0.29
N GLY A 291 -12.97 32.90 -0.48
CA GLY A 291 -13.21 34.26 -0.95
C GLY A 291 -12.31 34.64 -2.11
N PHE A 292 -12.79 35.56 -2.95
CA PHE A 292 -11.98 36.15 -4.00
C PHE A 292 -10.99 37.14 -3.40
N LEU A 293 -9.78 37.14 -3.97
CA LEU A 293 -8.81 38.17 -3.71
C LEU A 293 -9.30 39.49 -4.35
N PRO A 294 -8.90 40.66 -3.83
CA PRO A 294 -9.27 41.96 -4.38
C PRO A 294 -8.48 42.27 -5.66
N THR A 295 -8.48 41.35 -6.62
CA THR A 295 -7.86 41.48 -7.94
C THR A 295 -8.92 41.58 -9.03
N ALA A 296 -8.58 42.20 -10.15
CA ALA A 296 -9.48 42.24 -11.30
C ALA A 296 -9.67 40.82 -11.86
N SER A 297 -10.87 40.52 -12.35
CA SER A 297 -11.10 39.28 -13.09
C SER A 297 -10.38 39.30 -14.44
N ALA A 298 -9.89 38.15 -14.87
CA ALA A 298 -9.39 37.95 -16.22
C ALA A 298 -10.50 37.40 -17.12
N LYS A 299 -10.33 37.46 -18.44
CA LYS A 299 -11.25 36.78 -19.37
C LYS A 299 -10.80 35.34 -19.57
N SER A 300 -11.75 34.41 -19.71
CA SER A 300 -11.45 33.08 -20.24
C SER A 300 -10.89 33.17 -21.67
N PRO A 301 -10.22 32.12 -22.20
CA PRO A 301 -9.58 32.14 -23.52
C PRO A 301 -10.50 32.60 -24.68
N LEU A 302 -11.76 32.15 -24.71
CA LEU A 302 -12.75 32.59 -25.71
C LEU A 302 -13.66 33.72 -25.19
N GLY A 303 -13.44 34.18 -23.95
CA GLY A 303 -14.11 35.31 -23.34
C GLY A 303 -15.54 35.05 -22.88
N ALA A 304 -16.02 33.80 -22.83
CA ALA A 304 -17.36 33.44 -22.39
C ALA A 304 -17.54 33.49 -20.85
N ALA A 305 -16.44 33.57 -20.09
CA ALA A 305 -16.44 33.66 -18.63
C ALA A 305 -15.51 34.77 -18.11
N ASP A 306 -15.72 35.13 -16.85
CA ASP A 306 -14.78 35.89 -16.04
C ASP A 306 -14.07 34.94 -15.06
N ILE A 307 -12.74 35.04 -15.01
CA ILE A 307 -11.86 34.21 -14.18
C ILE A 307 -11.45 35.01 -12.96
N HIS A 308 -11.77 34.48 -11.79
CA HIS A 308 -11.45 35.06 -10.49
C HIS A 308 -10.42 34.21 -9.77
N VAL A 309 -9.46 34.86 -9.11
CA VAL A 309 -8.52 34.21 -8.20
C VAL A 309 -8.99 34.44 -6.77
N GLY A 310 -8.95 33.39 -5.98
CA GLY A 310 -9.37 33.40 -4.58
C GLY A 310 -8.47 32.52 -3.73
N VAL A 311 -8.85 32.40 -2.47
CA VAL A 311 -8.26 31.47 -1.51
C VAL A 311 -9.36 30.72 -0.79
N VAL A 312 -9.07 29.49 -0.40
CA VAL A 312 -9.86 28.71 0.55
C VAL A 312 -8.99 28.28 1.72
N ILE A 313 -9.52 28.36 2.93
CA ILE A 313 -8.83 27.84 4.13
C ILE A 313 -9.23 26.39 4.34
N VAL A 314 -8.25 25.49 4.38
CA VAL A 314 -8.43 24.05 4.58
C VAL A 314 -7.64 23.57 5.81
N PRO A 315 -8.14 22.57 6.57
CA PRO A 315 -7.29 21.84 7.51
C PRO A 315 -6.15 21.13 6.75
N TYR A 316 -4.90 21.36 7.17
CA TYR A 316 -3.73 20.71 6.60
C TYR A 316 -3.17 19.69 7.59
N TYR A 317 -2.85 18.49 7.10
CA TYR A 317 -2.41 17.33 7.88
C TYR A 317 -0.97 16.92 7.56
N LEU A 318 -0.33 17.63 6.64
CA LEU A 318 1.08 17.50 6.28
C LEU A 318 1.88 18.69 6.83
N THR A 319 3.19 18.65 6.64
CA THR A 319 4.13 19.71 6.99
C THR A 319 4.41 20.54 5.74
N LYS A 320 4.48 21.87 5.91
CA LYS A 320 4.87 22.79 4.84
C LYS A 320 6.39 23.00 4.90
N SER A 321 7.01 23.18 3.75
CA SER A 321 8.37 23.72 3.69
C SER A 321 8.36 25.21 4.01
N ASP A 322 9.45 25.71 4.58
CA ASP A 322 9.68 27.14 4.79
C ASP A 322 9.79 27.85 3.44
N THR A 323 9.19 29.03 3.35
CA THR A 323 9.18 29.87 2.15
C THR A 323 9.72 31.27 2.44
N ALA A 324 10.44 31.44 3.55
CA ALA A 324 11.13 32.69 3.88
C ALA A 324 12.13 33.10 2.78
N SER A 325 12.78 32.14 2.12
CA SER A 325 13.49 32.31 0.85
C SER A 325 12.65 31.75 -0.30
N SER A 326 12.62 32.47 -1.43
CA SER A 326 11.99 32.03 -2.67
C SER A 326 12.99 32.25 -3.82
N PRO A 327 13.40 31.19 -4.56
CA PRO A 327 13.03 29.78 -4.37
C PRO A 327 13.48 29.19 -3.01
N SER A 328 12.84 28.11 -2.59
CA SER A 328 13.06 27.44 -1.30
C SER A 328 13.78 26.11 -1.46
N ASN A 329 14.89 25.95 -0.74
CA ASN A 329 15.66 24.70 -0.73
C ASN A 329 15.30 23.83 0.49
N ASP A 330 14.18 24.11 1.19
CA ASP A 330 13.75 23.35 2.36
C ASP A 330 12.95 22.10 1.95
N PRO A 331 13.50 20.87 2.11
CA PRO A 331 12.80 19.66 1.69
C PRO A 331 11.76 19.16 2.71
N THR A 332 11.47 19.92 3.78
CA THR A 332 10.63 19.47 4.91
C THR A 332 9.29 18.85 4.48
N ALA A 333 8.62 19.39 3.45
CA ALA A 333 7.36 18.83 2.96
C ALA A 333 7.47 17.38 2.45
N LEU A 334 8.62 16.98 1.91
CA LEU A 334 8.87 15.63 1.37
C LEU A 334 9.00 14.58 2.48
N GLY A 335 9.38 14.99 3.69
CA GLY A 335 9.49 14.12 4.88
C GLY A 335 8.18 13.93 5.64
N SER A 336 7.08 14.53 5.18
CA SER A 336 5.82 14.56 5.93
C SER A 336 4.87 13.41 5.59
N CYS A 337 4.02 13.05 6.55
CA CYS A 337 2.92 12.09 6.41
C CYS A 337 1.86 12.42 7.47
N TRP A 338 0.68 11.84 7.31
CA TRP A 338 -0.40 11.97 8.28
C TRP A 338 -0.12 11.13 9.52
N ASN A 339 -0.43 11.72 10.68
CA ASN A 339 -0.23 11.13 11.99
C ASN A 339 -1.49 11.29 12.86
N VAL A 340 -1.61 10.46 13.89
CA VAL A 340 -2.75 10.48 14.83
C VAL A 340 -2.33 10.89 16.25
N ALA A 341 -3.30 11.33 17.06
CA ALA A 341 -3.05 11.83 18.42
C ALA A 341 -2.51 10.75 19.36
N GLY A 342 -1.63 11.17 20.29
CA GLY A 342 -0.98 10.28 21.27
C GLY A 342 0.42 9.80 20.88
N ALA A 343 0.87 10.09 19.67
CA ALA A 343 2.25 9.88 19.24
C ALA A 343 3.15 11.04 19.67
N ALA A 344 4.33 10.77 20.22
CA ALA A 344 5.28 11.83 20.55
C ALA A 344 6.75 11.39 20.40
N PRO A 345 7.54 12.06 19.53
CA PRO A 345 7.12 12.73 18.30
C PRO A 345 6.85 11.69 17.19
N PRO A 346 5.70 11.72 16.52
CA PRO A 346 5.44 10.82 15.40
C PRO A 346 6.39 11.16 14.25
N THR A 347 6.96 10.13 13.63
CA THR A 347 7.67 10.24 12.35
C THR A 347 6.98 9.33 11.35
N CYS A 348 7.24 9.52 10.05
CA CYS A 348 6.73 8.59 9.05
C CYS A 348 7.26 7.16 9.20
N ALA A 349 8.35 6.98 9.93
CA ALA A 349 8.96 5.68 10.16
C ALA A 349 8.34 4.90 11.33
N THR A 350 7.85 5.62 12.36
CA THR A 350 7.55 5.02 13.67
C THR A 350 6.27 5.53 14.34
N GLY A 351 5.62 6.54 13.76
CA GLY A 351 4.40 7.11 14.31
C GLY A 351 3.20 6.21 14.06
N PRO A 352 2.21 6.16 14.96
CA PRO A 352 0.93 5.56 14.61
C PRO A 352 0.33 6.34 13.44
N HIS A 353 -0.08 5.60 12.42
CA HIS A 353 -0.66 6.15 11.20
C HIS A 353 -2.18 6.03 11.23
N PRO A 354 -2.91 6.91 10.50
CA PRO A 354 -4.36 6.76 10.39
C PRO A 354 -4.75 5.42 9.79
N SER A 355 -5.60 4.68 10.52
CA SER A 355 -6.14 3.37 10.19
C SER A 355 -7.61 3.28 10.58
N GLN A 356 -8.28 2.16 10.31
CA GLN A 356 -9.65 1.93 10.82
C GLN A 356 -9.77 2.01 12.35
N TYR A 357 -8.70 1.71 13.08
CA TYR A 357 -8.71 1.70 14.55
C TYR A 357 -8.47 3.09 15.13
N ASN A 358 -7.79 3.96 14.39
CA ASN A 358 -7.60 5.36 14.73
C ASN A 358 -7.65 6.24 13.47
N PRO A 359 -8.86 6.55 12.95
CA PRO A 359 -9.00 7.09 11.59
C PRO A 359 -8.78 8.59 11.48
N THR A 360 -8.70 9.32 12.60
CA THR A 360 -8.68 10.78 12.60
C THR A 360 -7.24 11.32 12.65
N PRO A 361 -6.68 11.84 11.54
CA PRO A 361 -5.37 12.48 11.57
C PRO A 361 -5.41 13.81 12.35
N ILE A 362 -4.27 14.24 12.86
CA ILE A 362 -4.11 15.55 13.50
C ILE A 362 -3.76 16.60 12.45
N SER A 363 -4.54 17.68 12.41
CA SER A 363 -4.17 18.85 11.61
C SER A 363 -2.94 19.53 12.20
N THR A 364 -1.92 19.79 11.39
CA THR A 364 -0.71 20.52 11.77
C THR A 364 -1.00 22.01 11.90
N ALA A 365 -1.71 22.57 10.91
CA ALA A 365 -2.25 23.94 10.90
C ALA A 365 -3.27 24.12 9.78
N PRO A 366 -4.16 25.13 9.84
CA PRO A 366 -4.91 25.57 8.66
C PRO A 366 -3.98 26.05 7.54
N ALA A 367 -4.36 25.83 6.28
CA ALA A 367 -3.69 26.34 5.10
C ALA A 367 -4.65 27.16 4.24
N ALA A 368 -4.27 28.40 3.92
CA ALA A 368 -4.91 29.14 2.85
C ALA A 368 -4.30 28.66 1.53
N ILE A 369 -5.10 28.00 0.69
CA ILE A 369 -4.66 27.49 -0.61
C ILE A 369 -5.28 28.30 -1.76
N PRO A 370 -4.56 28.50 -2.87
CA PRO A 370 -5.09 29.19 -4.03
C PRO A 370 -6.30 28.48 -4.64
N MET A 371 -7.25 29.27 -5.11
CA MET A 371 -8.44 28.83 -5.82
C MET A 371 -8.61 29.68 -7.08
N MET A 372 -9.10 29.08 -8.16
CA MET A 372 -9.53 29.79 -9.35
C MET A 372 -10.98 29.45 -9.67
N VAL A 373 -11.79 30.46 -10.01
CA VAL A 373 -13.21 30.29 -10.33
C VAL A 373 -13.53 30.96 -11.66
N SER A 374 -14.16 30.22 -12.57
CA SER A 374 -14.70 30.70 -13.83
C SER A 374 -16.19 30.93 -13.66
N ILE A 375 -16.64 32.17 -13.83
CA ILE A 375 -18.03 32.58 -13.71
C ILE A 375 -18.59 32.86 -15.11
N PRO A 376 -19.71 32.22 -15.53
CA PRO A 376 -20.32 32.48 -16.83
C PRO A 376 -20.72 33.95 -17.01
N LYS A 377 -20.44 34.51 -18.17
CA LYS A 377 -20.97 35.83 -18.53
C LYS A 377 -22.42 35.75 -18.93
N THR A 378 -23.11 36.88 -18.72
CA THR A 378 -24.44 37.06 -19.28
C THR A 378 -24.39 36.98 -20.80
N SER A 379 -25.25 36.15 -21.37
CA SER A 379 -25.37 35.92 -22.79
C SER A 379 -26.82 35.56 -23.13
N THR A 380 -27.14 35.37 -24.41
CA THR A 380 -28.46 34.88 -24.84
C THR A 380 -28.78 33.50 -24.26
N ALA A 381 -27.76 32.64 -24.08
CA ALA A 381 -27.92 31.31 -23.50
C ALA A 381 -27.93 31.34 -21.96
N CYS A 382 -27.13 32.24 -21.36
CA CYS A 382 -27.02 32.40 -19.91
C CYS A 382 -27.47 33.80 -19.50
N THR A 383 -28.78 33.99 -19.28
CA THR A 383 -29.38 35.32 -19.08
C THR A 383 -29.00 36.00 -17.75
N GLY A 384 -28.24 35.31 -16.89
CA GLY A 384 -27.81 35.78 -15.58
C GLY A 384 -27.69 34.63 -14.59
N MET A 385 -27.04 34.91 -13.46
CA MET A 385 -26.93 33.92 -12.38
C MET A 385 -28.31 33.60 -11.81
N PRO A 386 -28.67 32.31 -11.66
CA PRO A 386 -29.89 31.91 -10.98
C PRO A 386 -29.93 32.39 -9.52
N THR A 387 -31.11 32.49 -8.92
CA THR A 387 -31.26 32.86 -7.50
C THR A 387 -30.62 31.86 -6.55
N SER A 388 -30.50 30.60 -6.97
CA SER A 388 -29.81 29.52 -6.24
C SER A 388 -28.29 29.50 -6.49
N GLY A 389 -27.74 30.50 -7.19
CA GLY A 389 -26.36 30.47 -7.68
C GLY A 389 -26.21 29.69 -8.98
N TRP A 390 -25.01 29.76 -9.57
CA TRP A 390 -24.67 28.92 -10.73
C TRP A 390 -24.54 27.45 -10.31
N PRO A 391 -24.94 26.49 -11.16
CA PRO A 391 -24.41 25.14 -11.07
C PRO A 391 -22.88 25.18 -11.12
N VAL A 392 -22.22 24.39 -10.27
CA VAL A 392 -20.76 24.39 -10.16
C VAL A 392 -20.18 23.02 -10.50
N VAL A 393 -19.08 23.03 -11.25
CA VAL A 393 -18.19 21.87 -11.44
C VAL A 393 -16.90 22.13 -10.69
N ILE A 394 -16.49 21.17 -9.85
CA ILE A 394 -15.15 21.16 -9.27
C ILE A 394 -14.21 20.47 -10.27
N TYR A 395 -13.22 21.21 -10.77
CA TYR A 395 -12.21 20.73 -11.70
C TYR A 395 -10.91 20.40 -10.95
N GLN A 396 -10.47 19.15 -11.05
CA GLN A 396 -9.18 18.70 -10.54
C GLN A 396 -8.20 18.53 -11.70
N HIS A 397 -7.06 19.22 -11.62
CA HIS A 397 -5.98 19.10 -12.60
C HIS A 397 -5.22 17.76 -12.47
N GLY A 398 -4.38 17.43 -13.46
CA GLY A 398 -3.50 16.25 -13.40
C GLY A 398 -2.20 16.51 -12.62
N ILE A 399 -1.51 15.46 -12.20
CA ILE A 399 -0.33 15.51 -11.30
C ILE A 399 0.85 16.36 -11.84
N THR A 400 0.99 16.54 -13.15
CA THR A 400 2.12 17.30 -13.71
C THR A 400 1.73 18.71 -14.13
N THR A 401 0.62 19.23 -13.60
CA THR A 401 0.01 20.50 -14.01
C THR A 401 -0.49 21.28 -12.80
N ASN A 402 -1.26 22.34 -13.01
CA ASN A 402 -1.84 23.13 -11.91
C ASN A 402 -3.29 23.53 -12.23
N ARG A 403 -3.91 24.22 -11.27
CA ARG A 403 -5.29 24.70 -11.31
C ARG A 403 -5.65 25.47 -12.58
N THR A 404 -4.68 26.13 -13.24
CA THR A 404 -4.95 26.96 -14.43
C THR A 404 -5.36 26.12 -15.64
N THR A 405 -5.11 24.81 -15.63
CA THR A 405 -5.61 23.91 -16.69
C THR A 405 -7.13 23.86 -16.79
N MET A 406 -7.88 24.33 -15.77
CA MET A 406 -9.33 24.52 -15.88
C MET A 406 -9.74 25.48 -17.01
N LEU A 407 -8.83 26.35 -17.49
CA LEU A 407 -9.09 27.25 -18.61
C LEU A 407 -9.47 26.49 -19.88
N ALA A 408 -9.04 25.24 -20.03
CA ALA A 408 -9.41 24.37 -21.15
C ALA A 408 -10.91 24.05 -21.21
N VAL A 409 -11.62 24.12 -20.07
CA VAL A 409 -13.07 23.83 -19.97
C VAL A 409 -13.91 25.05 -19.59
N ALA A 410 -13.28 26.17 -19.20
CA ALA A 410 -13.97 27.35 -18.70
C ALA A 410 -15.04 27.88 -19.68
N ASP A 411 -14.70 28.03 -20.97
CA ASP A 411 -15.62 28.56 -21.97
C ASP A 411 -16.77 27.61 -22.32
N SER A 412 -16.51 26.29 -22.40
CA SER A 412 -17.53 25.31 -22.72
C SER A 412 -18.53 25.11 -21.57
N MET A 413 -18.04 25.13 -20.33
CA MET A 413 -18.90 25.11 -19.14
C MET A 413 -19.71 26.40 -19.02
N ALA A 414 -19.10 27.56 -19.30
CA ALA A 414 -19.81 28.83 -19.31
C ALA A 414 -20.91 28.89 -20.37
N ALA A 415 -20.70 28.31 -21.56
CA ALA A 415 -21.74 28.19 -22.58
C ALA A 415 -22.93 27.32 -22.14
N ALA A 416 -22.73 26.42 -21.17
CA ALA A 416 -23.76 25.63 -20.51
C ALA A 416 -24.29 26.27 -19.21
N CYS A 417 -23.88 27.50 -18.91
CA CYS A 417 -24.27 28.23 -17.70
C CYS A 417 -23.77 27.56 -16.40
N ILE A 418 -22.58 26.97 -16.44
CA ILE A 418 -21.94 26.26 -15.33
C ILE A 418 -20.67 27.01 -14.92
N ALA A 419 -20.53 27.32 -13.63
CA ALA A 419 -19.30 27.84 -13.06
C ALA A 419 -18.30 26.70 -12.81
N VAL A 420 -17.01 27.00 -12.90
CA VAL A 420 -15.94 26.01 -12.63
C VAL A 420 -15.09 26.52 -11.49
N VAL A 421 -14.83 25.69 -10.48
CA VAL A 421 -13.86 25.97 -9.41
C VAL A 421 -12.71 24.98 -9.48
N ALA A 422 -11.48 25.45 -9.34
CA ALA A 422 -10.29 24.61 -9.27
C ALA A 422 -9.37 25.06 -8.13
N ILE A 423 -8.77 24.08 -7.46
CA ILE A 423 -7.69 24.25 -6.50
C ILE A 423 -6.53 23.36 -6.91
N ASP A 424 -5.34 23.65 -6.39
CA ASP A 424 -4.18 22.77 -6.59
C ASP A 424 -4.19 21.60 -5.61
N MET A 425 -3.64 20.47 -6.03
CA MET A 425 -3.21 19.39 -5.12
C MET A 425 -2.00 19.85 -4.27
N PRO A 426 -1.66 19.19 -3.14
CA PRO A 426 -0.41 19.46 -2.42
C PRO A 426 0.80 19.42 -3.36
N MET A 427 1.84 20.24 -3.14
CA MET A 427 3.03 20.30 -4.02
C MET A 427 2.79 20.83 -5.44
N HIS A 428 1.62 21.39 -5.73
CA HIS A 428 1.27 21.97 -7.03
C HIS A 428 0.91 23.46 -6.92
N GLY A 429 0.92 24.15 -8.04
CA GLY A 429 0.59 25.57 -8.10
C GLY A 429 1.14 26.24 -9.34
N VAL A 430 0.95 27.55 -9.39
CA VAL A 430 1.52 28.40 -10.43
C VAL A 430 2.89 28.88 -9.96
N THR A 431 3.96 28.56 -10.67
CA THR A 431 5.32 28.88 -10.22
C THR A 431 5.68 30.35 -10.51
N GLY A 432 5.05 30.94 -11.53
CA GLY A 432 5.39 32.27 -12.05
C GLY A 432 6.39 32.23 -13.20
N ASP A 433 6.95 31.05 -13.49
CA ASP A 433 7.89 30.81 -14.60
C ASP A 433 7.16 30.32 -15.87
N GLU A 434 5.83 30.19 -15.83
CA GLU A 434 5.04 29.88 -17.00
C GLU A 434 5.16 30.98 -18.07
N THR A 435 5.17 30.56 -19.35
CA THR A 435 5.34 31.48 -20.51
C THR A 435 4.08 31.60 -21.37
N ASN A 436 2.99 31.00 -20.91
CA ASN A 436 1.72 30.87 -21.64
C ASN A 436 0.65 31.89 -21.18
N GLY A 437 1.00 32.85 -20.32
CA GLY A 437 0.10 33.85 -19.75
C GLY A 437 -0.55 33.42 -18.43
N THR A 438 -0.40 32.16 -18.01
CA THR A 438 -0.99 31.66 -16.77
C THR A 438 -0.23 32.05 -15.51
N GLU A 439 1.01 32.53 -15.64
CA GLU A 439 1.79 33.13 -14.56
C GLU A 439 1.04 34.30 -13.89
N ALA A 440 0.15 34.97 -14.64
CA ALA A 440 -0.73 36.03 -14.15
C ALA A 440 -1.75 35.55 -13.09
N PHE A 441 -1.98 34.25 -12.98
CA PHE A 441 -2.87 33.65 -11.98
C PHE A 441 -2.14 33.18 -10.72
N LYS A 442 -0.82 33.43 -10.59
CA LYS A 442 -0.07 33.18 -9.36
C LYS A 442 -0.70 33.94 -8.21
N ASN A 443 -0.84 33.27 -7.06
CA ASN A 443 -1.43 33.88 -5.87
C ASN A 443 -0.56 35.07 -5.41
N PRO A 444 -1.10 36.30 -5.33
CA PRO A 444 -0.32 37.48 -4.94
C PRO A 444 -0.04 37.58 -3.43
N VAL A 445 -0.54 36.64 -2.61
CA VAL A 445 -0.31 36.63 -1.15
C VAL A 445 1.10 36.09 -0.83
N GLY A 446 2.14 36.88 -1.14
CA GLY A 446 3.53 36.72 -0.69
C GLY A 446 4.24 35.39 -1.04
N ASN A 447 5.49 35.24 -0.57
CA ASN A 447 6.24 33.97 -0.68
C ASN A 447 5.47 32.86 0.06
N GLY A 448 5.28 31.71 -0.60
CA GLY A 448 4.55 30.57 -0.03
C GLY A 448 3.02 30.67 -0.06
N GLY A 449 2.47 31.57 -0.88
CA GLY A 449 1.03 31.58 -1.20
C GLY A 449 0.58 30.41 -2.09
N GLU A 450 1.52 29.74 -2.75
CA GLU A 450 1.32 28.57 -3.62
C GLU A 450 1.63 27.26 -2.86
N ARG A 451 1.01 26.14 -3.28
CA ARG A 451 1.26 24.85 -2.63
C ARG A 451 2.51 24.14 -3.13
N THR A 452 3.22 24.71 -4.11
CA THR A 452 4.57 24.31 -4.50
C THR A 452 5.60 24.61 -3.42
N PHE A 453 5.26 25.50 -2.46
CA PHE A 453 6.17 26.06 -1.48
C PHE A 453 7.40 26.74 -2.10
N ASP A 454 7.27 27.18 -3.37
CA ASP A 454 8.37 27.69 -4.19
C ASP A 454 9.63 26.79 -4.15
N LEU A 455 9.46 25.46 -4.03
CA LEU A 455 10.58 24.54 -3.88
C LEU A 455 11.54 24.57 -5.07
N ASP A 456 12.83 24.53 -4.80
CA ASP A 456 13.93 24.36 -5.75
C ASP A 456 14.90 23.33 -5.14
N LEU A 457 14.69 22.06 -5.50
CA LEU A 457 15.44 20.93 -4.98
C LEU A 457 16.22 20.20 -6.08
N VAL A 458 15.85 20.40 -7.35
CA VAL A 458 16.41 19.70 -8.51
C VAL A 458 16.57 20.62 -9.71
N THR A 459 17.55 20.32 -10.56
CA THR A 459 17.74 21.03 -11.84
C THR A 459 16.88 20.36 -12.90
N GLN A 460 16.12 21.15 -13.65
CA GLN A 460 15.22 20.64 -14.70
C GLN A 460 15.60 21.15 -16.10
N ASP A 461 15.34 20.33 -17.11
CA ASP A 461 15.33 20.81 -18.50
C ASP A 461 14.00 21.53 -18.82
N ALA A 462 13.89 22.05 -20.05
CA ALA A 462 12.70 22.77 -20.51
C ALA A 462 11.43 21.91 -20.57
N ASP A 463 11.57 20.59 -20.59
CA ASP A 463 10.45 19.64 -20.59
C ASP A 463 10.08 19.19 -19.15
N GLY A 464 10.77 19.71 -18.13
CA GLY A 464 10.54 19.38 -16.72
C GLY A 464 11.19 18.08 -16.27
N ASN A 465 12.12 17.50 -17.06
CA ASN A 465 12.86 16.31 -16.64
C ASN A 465 13.99 16.70 -15.69
N ILE A 466 14.22 15.90 -14.64
CA ILE A 466 15.39 16.08 -13.77
C ILE A 466 16.66 15.78 -14.53
N THR A 467 17.58 16.74 -14.55
CA THR A 467 18.93 16.60 -15.09
C THR A 467 19.99 16.50 -13.99
N ALA A 468 19.72 17.04 -12.80
CA ALA A 468 20.57 16.89 -11.62
C ALA A 468 19.78 17.00 -10.31
N ALA A 469 20.21 16.29 -9.26
CA ALA A 469 19.61 16.34 -7.93
C ALA A 469 20.21 17.48 -7.07
N VAL A 470 20.25 18.68 -7.63
CA VAL A 470 20.73 19.90 -6.95
C VAL A 470 19.84 21.09 -7.34
N PRO A 471 19.63 22.07 -6.45
CA PRO A 471 18.93 23.31 -6.77
C PRO A 471 19.64 24.12 -7.87
N ASP A 472 18.89 24.83 -8.70
CA ASP A 472 19.43 25.66 -9.80
C ASP A 472 19.02 27.14 -9.76
N GLY A 473 18.25 27.55 -8.75
CA GLY A 473 17.72 28.89 -8.58
C GLY A 473 16.40 29.13 -9.30
N VAL A 474 15.76 28.10 -9.85
CA VAL A 474 14.44 28.14 -10.50
C VAL A 474 13.46 27.29 -9.70
N ILE A 475 12.22 27.79 -9.54
CA ILE A 475 11.20 27.02 -8.84
C ILE A 475 10.89 25.74 -9.62
N ASP A 476 10.85 24.62 -8.92
CA ASP A 476 10.51 23.34 -9.48
C ASP A 476 9.11 23.32 -10.09
N THR A 477 8.97 22.62 -11.22
CA THR A 477 7.70 22.53 -11.93
C THR A 477 6.57 21.99 -11.04
N SER A 478 5.34 22.45 -11.29
CA SER A 478 4.16 22.07 -10.50
C SER A 478 4.00 20.54 -10.40
N GLY A 479 3.90 20.04 -9.16
CA GLY A 479 3.71 18.61 -8.90
C GLY A 479 4.98 17.76 -8.98
N ARG A 480 6.16 18.35 -9.26
CA ARG A 480 7.45 17.65 -9.37
C ARG A 480 7.72 16.67 -8.22
N HIS A 481 7.36 17.08 -7.01
CA HIS A 481 7.64 16.35 -5.76
C HIS A 481 6.40 15.65 -5.18
N PHE A 482 5.28 15.61 -5.92
CA PHE A 482 4.03 14.99 -5.43
C PHE A 482 4.14 13.48 -5.31
N ILE A 483 4.72 12.83 -6.32
CA ILE A 483 5.10 11.42 -6.29
C ILE A 483 6.51 11.32 -5.72
N ASN A 484 6.58 10.95 -4.45
CA ASN A 484 7.80 10.83 -3.69
C ASN A 484 8.17 9.36 -3.48
N LEU A 485 9.11 8.87 -4.28
CA LEU A 485 9.60 7.48 -4.19
C LEU A 485 10.58 7.27 -3.03
N THR A 486 11.07 8.34 -2.39
CA THR A 486 11.90 8.24 -1.18
C THR A 486 11.07 8.28 0.10
N ASN A 487 9.76 8.55 0.00
CA ASN A 487 8.80 8.46 1.08
C ASN A 487 7.40 8.14 0.53
N LEU A 488 7.07 6.85 0.45
CA LEU A 488 5.81 6.40 -0.15
C LEU A 488 4.57 6.82 0.67
N LEU A 489 4.73 7.02 1.98
CA LEU A 489 3.66 7.55 2.84
C LEU A 489 3.33 9.00 2.54
N ASN A 490 4.35 9.81 2.20
CA ASN A 490 4.14 11.18 1.72
C ASN A 490 3.30 11.19 0.46
N THR A 491 3.60 10.32 -0.51
CA THR A 491 2.80 10.18 -1.74
C THR A 491 1.35 9.82 -1.43
N ARG A 492 1.12 8.81 -0.59
CA ARG A 492 -0.22 8.40 -0.14
C ARG A 492 -0.98 9.57 0.49
N ASP A 493 -0.31 10.29 1.38
CA ASP A 493 -0.95 11.33 2.18
C ASP A 493 -1.10 12.66 1.42
N ASN A 494 -0.29 12.91 0.39
CA ASN A 494 -0.52 13.96 -0.60
C ASN A 494 -1.85 13.71 -1.35
N VAL A 495 -2.12 12.46 -1.75
CA VAL A 495 -3.41 12.09 -2.37
C VAL A 495 -4.56 12.25 -1.38
N ARG A 496 -4.41 11.79 -0.13
CA ARG A 496 -5.44 11.96 0.90
C ARG A 496 -5.73 13.42 1.20
N GLN A 497 -4.70 14.26 1.27
CA GLN A 497 -4.87 15.70 1.46
C GLN A 497 -5.57 16.35 0.27
N ALA A 498 -5.25 15.98 -0.97
CA ALA A 498 -5.99 16.47 -2.14
C ALA A 498 -7.49 16.17 -2.04
N VAL A 499 -7.87 14.95 -1.63
CA VAL A 499 -9.28 14.59 -1.40
C VAL A 499 -9.87 15.36 -0.22
N ALA A 500 -9.13 15.52 0.88
CA ALA A 500 -9.56 16.28 2.05
C ALA A 500 -9.89 17.74 1.70
N ASP A 501 -9.09 18.36 0.82
CA ASP A 501 -9.29 19.72 0.35
C ASP A 501 -10.53 19.84 -0.56
N LEU A 502 -10.79 18.81 -1.39
CA LEU A 502 -12.02 18.74 -2.19
C LEU A 502 -13.28 18.61 -1.33
N PHE A 503 -13.22 17.94 -0.17
CA PHE A 503 -14.34 17.95 0.77
C PHE A 503 -14.65 19.35 1.30
N VAL A 504 -13.62 20.17 1.55
CA VAL A 504 -13.79 21.56 1.98
C VAL A 504 -14.42 22.39 0.85
N ILE A 505 -13.90 22.30 -0.37
CA ILE A 505 -14.45 23.03 -1.52
C ILE A 505 -15.91 22.64 -1.79
N ALA A 506 -16.22 21.34 -1.75
CA ALA A 506 -17.58 20.87 -1.99
C ALA A 506 -18.61 21.33 -0.94
N ASP A 507 -18.16 21.65 0.27
CA ASP A 507 -19.00 22.19 1.35
C ASP A 507 -19.10 23.72 1.31
N ALA A 508 -18.06 24.39 0.78
CA ALA A 508 -17.99 25.85 0.71
C ALA A 508 -18.76 26.48 -0.48
N ILE A 509 -19.12 25.69 -1.49
CA ILE A 509 -19.86 26.11 -2.70
C ILE A 509 -21.32 25.66 -2.64
#